data_AF-A0ABD3TBL3-F1
#
_entry.id   AF-A0ABD3TBL3-F1
#
_cell.length_a   1.000
_cell.length_b   1.000
_cell.length_c   1.000
_cell.angle_alpha   90.00
_cell.angle_beta   90.00
_cell.angle_gamma   90.00
#
_symmetry.space_group_name_H-M   'P 1'
#
loop_
_entity.id
_entity.type
_entity.pdbx_description
1 polymer ?
#
loop_
_entity_poly.entity_id
_entity_poly.type
_entity_poly.pdbx_seq_one_letter_code
_entity_poly.pdbx_strand_id
1 'polypeptide(L)'
;MGSQFEVEVTVSSAQDLKNVNWRHGKLNPYAVVWIDPKSKCSTHVDEENAISPNWNEKLTIPFNSHIEDTTLYIDIVHAAAAAAEDTKPLIGSAKLRLRDIIDDVGLGGHGDKCLELKRPSGRPQGKVAVKVTVRDPRYRSPEQYYAPPPAGYPAYGAPQIYGQPGYGQSGYYGQEGYVGVEKNKSKFGGMGTGLAVGAVAGALGGLALAEGFDALEDDVADQVEDDSGYDGDDF
;
A
#
# COMPACT_ATOMS: atom_id res chain seq x y z
N MET A 1 -13.38 -30.02 9.96
CA MET A 1 -12.34 -29.25 10.69
C MET A 1 -11.94 -28.10 9.79
N GLY A 2 -12.20 -26.85 10.17
CA GLY A 2 -11.77 -25.70 9.37
C GLY A 2 -10.24 -25.59 9.35
N SER A 3 -9.68 -25.28 8.18
CA SER A 3 -8.32 -24.75 8.10
C SER A 3 -8.31 -23.38 8.78
N GLN A 4 -7.44 -23.23 9.77
CA GLN A 4 -7.20 -21.96 10.43
C GLN A 4 -6.06 -21.32 9.66
N PHE A 5 -6.31 -20.21 8.98
CA PHE A 5 -5.28 -19.46 8.28
C PHE A 5 -4.93 -18.21 9.08
N GLU A 6 -3.79 -17.63 8.80
CA GLU A 6 -3.34 -16.36 9.35
C GLU A 6 -2.94 -15.44 8.22
N VAL A 7 -3.36 -14.18 8.32
CA VAL A 7 -2.90 -13.12 7.43
C VAL A 7 -1.98 -12.21 8.22
N GLU A 8 -0.74 -12.10 7.75
CA GLU A 8 0.21 -11.12 8.23
C GLU A 8 0.17 -9.91 7.30
N VAL A 9 -0.15 -8.74 7.83
CA VAL A 9 -0.22 -7.47 7.09
C VAL A 9 0.75 -6.50 7.72
N THR A 10 1.74 -6.06 6.98
CA THR A 10 2.53 -4.88 7.35
C THR A 10 1.91 -3.67 6.68
N VAL A 11 1.33 -2.77 7.47
CA VAL A 11 0.84 -1.48 6.97
C VAL A 11 2.03 -0.53 6.94
N SER A 12 2.55 -0.26 5.74
CA SER A 12 3.80 0.47 5.57
C SER A 12 3.60 1.98 5.69
N SER A 13 2.82 2.55 4.77
CA SER A 13 2.60 3.99 4.68
C SER A 13 1.33 4.31 3.92
N ALA A 14 0.89 5.56 4.00
CA ALA A 14 -0.09 6.12 3.08
C ALA A 14 0.39 7.44 2.50
N GLN A 15 -0.20 7.84 1.38
CA GLN A 15 0.18 9.03 0.62
C GLN A 15 -1.07 9.71 0.07
N ASP A 16 -0.98 11.03 -0.08
CA ASP A 16 -2.05 11.87 -0.63
C ASP A 16 -3.39 11.72 0.12
N LEU A 17 -3.34 11.52 1.44
CA LEU A 17 -4.54 11.41 2.25
C LEU A 17 -5.31 12.72 2.25
N LYS A 18 -6.62 12.63 2.12
CA LYS A 18 -7.48 13.80 2.27
C LYS A 18 -7.55 14.23 3.73
N ASN A 19 -7.17 15.48 4.00
CA ASN A 19 -7.33 16.06 5.32
C ASN A 19 -8.81 16.27 5.69
N VAL A 20 -9.41 15.30 6.40
CA VAL A 20 -10.76 15.40 6.99
C VAL A 20 -10.81 16.37 8.17
N ASN A 21 -9.66 16.62 8.81
CA ASN A 21 -9.49 17.52 9.95
C ASN A 21 -9.07 18.95 9.52
N TRP A 22 -9.23 19.33 8.25
CA TRP A 22 -8.68 20.57 7.68
C TRP A 22 -9.12 21.87 8.38
N ARG A 23 -10.24 21.85 9.12
CA ARG A 23 -10.73 23.00 9.90
C ARG A 23 -10.04 23.15 11.24
N HIS A 24 -9.53 22.05 11.81
CA HIS A 24 -8.98 21.99 13.17
C HIS A 24 -7.49 21.63 13.19
N GLY A 25 -6.88 21.35 12.03
CA GLY A 25 -5.44 21.26 11.88
C GLY A 25 -4.99 20.10 10.98
N LYS A 26 -3.89 19.47 11.38
CA LYS A 26 -3.29 18.33 10.69
C LYS A 26 -4.07 17.04 10.97
N LEU A 27 -3.84 16.04 10.13
CA LEU A 27 -4.30 14.69 10.40
C LEU A 27 -3.35 14.00 11.39
N ASN A 28 -3.95 13.20 12.26
CA ASN A 28 -3.26 12.17 13.04
C ASN A 28 -3.84 10.82 12.62
N PRO A 29 -3.38 10.22 11.52
CA PRO A 29 -3.99 9.01 10.97
C PRO A 29 -3.43 7.72 11.59
N TYR A 30 -4.28 6.70 11.63
CA TYR A 30 -3.89 5.31 11.89
C TYR A 30 -4.72 4.37 11.01
N ALA A 31 -4.24 3.15 10.82
CA ALA A 31 -4.94 2.12 10.06
C ALA A 31 -5.72 1.19 10.99
N VAL A 32 -6.91 0.79 10.57
CA VAL A 32 -7.72 -0.26 11.17
C VAL A 32 -7.88 -1.37 10.13
N VAL A 33 -7.50 -2.58 10.49
CA VAL A 33 -7.43 -3.72 9.57
C VAL A 33 -8.24 -4.88 10.13
N TRP A 34 -9.06 -5.53 9.29
CA TRP A 34 -9.87 -6.67 9.71
C TRP A 34 -10.26 -7.59 8.56
N ILE A 35 -10.64 -8.82 8.94
CA ILE A 35 -11.34 -9.78 8.07
C ILE A 35 -12.76 -9.94 8.61
N ASP A 36 -12.89 -10.29 9.90
CA ASP A 36 -14.15 -10.28 10.64
C ASP A 36 -14.33 -8.89 11.31
N PRO A 37 -15.44 -8.17 11.06
CA PRO A 37 -15.74 -6.90 11.73
C PRO A 37 -15.70 -6.94 13.26
N LYS A 38 -15.83 -8.12 13.88
CA LYS A 38 -15.77 -8.32 15.35
C LYS A 38 -14.34 -8.39 15.88
N SER A 39 -13.34 -8.58 15.02
CA SER A 39 -11.93 -8.74 15.39
C SER A 39 -11.07 -7.81 14.55
N LYS A 40 -11.02 -6.54 14.98
CA LYS A 40 -10.24 -5.49 14.32
C LYS A 40 -8.87 -5.35 15.00
N CYS A 41 -7.85 -5.13 14.19
CA CYS A 41 -6.52 -4.71 14.63
C CYS A 41 -6.26 -3.29 14.15
N SER A 42 -5.35 -2.57 14.81
CA SER A 42 -5.01 -1.20 14.43
C SER A 42 -3.54 -0.91 14.63
N THR A 43 -3.01 0.00 13.83
CA THR A 43 -1.66 0.55 14.03
C THR A 43 -1.63 1.62 15.11
N HIS A 44 -0.44 2.05 15.48
CA HIS A 44 -0.24 3.32 16.18
C HIS A 44 -0.69 4.51 15.33
N VAL A 45 -0.89 5.64 16.01
CA VAL A 45 -1.20 6.93 15.39
C VAL A 45 0.08 7.60 14.93
N ASP A 46 0.12 8.04 13.69
CA ASP A 46 1.18 8.92 13.20
C ASP A 46 0.77 10.37 13.44
N GLU A 47 1.52 11.10 14.26
CA GLU A 47 1.25 12.50 14.57
C GLU A 47 2.12 13.47 13.76
N GLU A 48 3.12 12.98 13.03
CA GLU A 48 4.16 13.82 12.43
C GLU A 48 3.88 14.07 10.94
N ASN A 49 3.52 13.02 10.20
CA ASN A 49 3.55 13.06 8.74
C ASN A 49 2.19 13.40 8.09
N ALA A 50 1.16 13.69 8.90
CA ALA A 50 -0.15 14.20 8.50
C ALA A 50 -0.81 13.48 7.30
N ILE A 51 -0.68 14.00 6.08
CA ILE A 51 -1.31 13.45 4.87
C ILE A 51 -0.51 12.31 4.23
N SER A 52 0.72 12.05 4.70
CA SER A 52 1.62 11.04 4.17
C SER A 52 2.21 10.17 5.28
N PRO A 53 1.38 9.48 6.08
CA PRO A 53 1.83 8.77 7.26
C PRO A 53 2.73 7.56 6.98
N ASN A 54 3.61 7.26 7.94
CA ASN A 54 4.48 6.10 7.93
C ASN A 54 4.29 5.30 9.23
N TRP A 55 3.84 4.06 9.12
CA TRP A 55 3.64 3.19 10.29
C TRP A 55 4.64 2.04 10.32
N ASN A 56 4.86 1.37 9.18
CA ASN A 56 5.68 0.15 9.10
C ASN A 56 5.37 -0.88 10.19
N GLU A 57 4.08 -1.04 10.50
CA GLU A 57 3.63 -1.87 11.61
C GLU A 57 3.00 -3.18 11.10
N LYS A 58 3.44 -4.30 11.67
CA LYS A 58 2.97 -5.64 11.33
C LYS A 58 1.82 -6.06 12.25
N LEU A 59 0.69 -6.41 11.64
CA LEU A 59 -0.51 -6.94 12.27
C LEU A 59 -0.74 -8.38 11.80
N THR A 60 -1.13 -9.27 12.72
CA THR A 60 -1.46 -10.67 12.39
C THR A 60 -2.92 -10.93 12.74
N ILE A 61 -3.69 -11.41 11.75
CA ILE A 61 -5.13 -11.63 11.87
C ILE A 61 -5.42 -13.11 11.56
N PRO A 62 -5.82 -13.92 12.55
CA PRO A 62 -6.28 -15.28 12.31
C PRO A 62 -7.68 -15.26 11.69
N PHE A 63 -7.96 -16.20 10.79
CA PHE A 63 -9.29 -16.39 10.21
C PHE A 63 -9.56 -17.87 9.91
N ASN A 64 -10.83 -18.26 10.01
CA ASN A 64 -11.29 -19.65 9.86
C ASN A 64 -12.18 -19.86 8.62
N SER A 65 -12.30 -18.85 7.75
CA SER A 65 -13.10 -18.89 6.53
C SER A 65 -12.30 -19.44 5.34
N HIS A 66 -13.00 -19.89 4.29
CA HIS A 66 -12.38 -20.25 3.02
C HIS A 66 -11.65 -19.04 2.44
N ILE A 67 -10.38 -19.23 2.05
CA ILE A 67 -9.54 -18.12 1.59
C ILE A 67 -10.11 -17.48 0.32
N GLU A 68 -10.75 -18.28 -0.55
CA GLU A 68 -11.30 -17.83 -1.83
C GLU A 68 -12.32 -16.70 -1.68
N ASP A 69 -13.10 -16.71 -0.59
CA ASP A 69 -14.14 -15.71 -0.31
C ASP A 69 -13.67 -14.64 0.70
N THR A 70 -12.44 -14.76 1.19
CA THR A 70 -11.95 -13.91 2.27
C THR A 70 -11.38 -12.60 1.72
N THR A 71 -11.88 -11.50 2.27
CA THR A 71 -11.43 -10.14 1.93
C THR A 71 -10.85 -9.48 3.18
N LEU A 72 -9.65 -8.93 3.04
CA LEU A 72 -9.04 -8.04 4.00
C LEU A 72 -9.55 -6.62 3.77
N TYR A 73 -10.03 -6.00 4.84
CA TYR A 73 -10.49 -4.62 4.86
C TYR A 73 -9.50 -3.75 5.61
N ILE A 74 -9.24 -2.56 5.06
CA ILE A 74 -8.31 -1.58 5.64
C ILE A 74 -9.01 -0.23 5.61
N ASP A 75 -9.25 0.35 6.77
CA ASP A 75 -9.68 1.75 6.90
C ASP A 75 -8.53 2.60 7.41
N ILE A 76 -8.34 3.77 6.80
CA ILE A 76 -7.48 4.82 7.35
C ILE A 76 -8.39 5.84 8.03
N VAL A 77 -8.11 6.11 9.29
CA VAL A 77 -8.95 6.92 10.18
C VAL A 77 -8.13 7.96 10.92
N HIS A 78 -8.73 9.10 11.18
CA HIS A 78 -8.18 10.12 12.06
C HIS A 78 -8.45 9.75 13.53
N ALA A 79 -7.43 9.85 14.38
CA ALA A 79 -7.51 9.58 15.81
C ALA A 79 -8.58 10.45 16.51
N ALA A 80 -9.53 9.79 17.17
CA ALA A 80 -10.63 10.47 17.86
C ALA A 80 -10.14 11.40 18.98
N ALA A 81 -9.02 11.07 19.64
CA ALA A 81 -8.42 11.91 20.68
C ALA A 81 -7.95 13.28 20.17
N ALA A 82 -7.68 13.41 18.86
CA ALA A 82 -7.27 14.65 18.21
C ALA A 82 -8.40 15.29 17.37
N ALA A 83 -9.57 14.64 17.31
CA ALA A 83 -10.69 15.08 16.50
C ALA A 83 -11.62 16.00 17.30
N ALA A 84 -12.12 17.05 16.66
CA ALA A 84 -13.28 17.78 17.17
C ALA A 84 -14.56 16.95 17.00
N GLU A 85 -15.62 17.26 17.77
CA GLU A 85 -16.88 16.49 17.79
C GLU A 85 -17.55 16.37 16.40
N ASP A 86 -17.35 17.34 15.51
CA ASP A 86 -17.94 17.37 14.16
C ASP A 86 -17.09 16.66 13.09
N THR A 87 -15.87 16.23 13.45
CA THR A 87 -14.92 15.65 12.49
C THR A 87 -15.25 14.19 12.23
N LYS A 88 -15.62 13.87 10.98
CA LYS A 88 -15.81 12.47 10.56
C LYS A 88 -14.44 11.77 10.51
N PRO A 89 -14.20 10.71 11.31
CA PRO A 89 -12.88 10.13 11.45
C PRO A 89 -12.41 9.36 10.21
N LEU A 90 -13.34 8.79 9.43
CA LEU A 90 -12.97 8.00 8.24
C LEU A 90 -12.39 8.87 7.13
N ILE A 91 -11.13 8.60 6.80
CA ILE A 91 -10.42 9.25 5.69
C ILE A 91 -10.69 8.48 4.40
N GLY A 92 -10.51 7.15 4.41
CA GLY A 92 -10.83 6.28 3.28
C GLY A 92 -10.66 4.79 3.59
N SER A 93 -11.23 3.96 2.73
CA SER A 93 -11.27 2.50 2.87
C SER A 93 -10.67 1.81 1.65
N ALA A 94 -9.97 0.71 1.88
CA ALA A 94 -9.47 -0.21 0.85
C ALA A 94 -9.93 -1.63 1.17
N LYS A 95 -9.98 -2.45 0.11
CA LYS A 95 -10.31 -3.87 0.18
C LYS A 95 -9.30 -4.65 -0.65
N LEU A 96 -8.91 -5.82 -0.16
CA LEU A 96 -7.99 -6.72 -0.84
C LEU A 96 -8.49 -8.15 -0.68
N ARG A 97 -8.74 -8.84 -1.80
CA ARG A 97 -9.08 -10.27 -1.74
C ARG A 97 -7.80 -11.06 -1.46
N LEU A 98 -7.87 -11.99 -0.52
CA LEU A 98 -6.70 -12.81 -0.17
C LEU A 98 -6.33 -13.80 -1.26
N ARG A 99 -7.32 -14.22 -2.06
CA ARG A 99 -7.10 -15.02 -3.27
C ARG A 99 -6.11 -14.36 -4.22
N ASP A 100 -6.27 -13.07 -4.50
CA ASP A 100 -5.39 -12.33 -5.42
C ASP A 100 -3.92 -12.37 -4.96
N ILE A 101 -3.68 -12.40 -3.65
CA ILE A 101 -2.32 -12.53 -3.10
C ILE A 101 -1.77 -13.94 -3.32
N ILE A 102 -2.58 -14.97 -3.07
CA ILE A 102 -2.13 -16.36 -3.24
C ILE A 102 -1.90 -16.68 -4.71
N ASP A 103 -2.76 -16.19 -5.60
CA ASP A 103 -2.62 -16.39 -7.04
C ASP A 103 -1.34 -15.70 -7.56
N ASP A 104 -0.93 -14.57 -6.96
CA ASP A 104 0.29 -13.84 -7.34
C ASP A 104 1.59 -14.41 -6.76
N VAL A 105 1.61 -14.77 -5.46
CA VAL A 105 2.85 -15.13 -4.73
C VAL A 105 2.83 -16.49 -4.04
N GLY A 106 1.69 -17.17 -4.04
CA GLY A 106 1.49 -18.45 -3.35
C GLY A 106 1.31 -18.33 -1.83
N LEU A 107 0.87 -19.43 -1.21
CA LEU A 107 0.79 -19.53 0.26
C LEU A 107 2.18 -19.40 0.89
N GLY A 108 2.30 -18.55 1.92
CA GLY A 108 3.56 -18.22 2.58
C GLY A 108 4.44 -17.21 1.84
N GLY A 109 4.13 -16.89 0.59
CA GLY A 109 4.73 -15.78 -0.15
C GLY A 109 4.21 -14.42 0.35
N HIS A 110 5.03 -13.38 0.25
CA HIS A 110 4.62 -12.01 0.57
C HIS A 110 4.38 -11.21 -0.71
N GLY A 111 3.25 -10.51 -0.78
CA GLY A 111 2.91 -9.60 -1.86
C GLY A 111 2.89 -8.15 -1.37
N ASP A 112 3.59 -7.28 -2.08
CA ASP A 112 3.51 -5.82 -1.86
C ASP A 112 2.36 -5.24 -2.71
N LYS A 113 1.44 -4.52 -2.07
CA LYS A 113 0.27 -3.91 -2.70
C LYS A 113 0.15 -2.44 -2.36
N CYS A 114 -0.12 -1.64 -3.39
CA CYS A 114 -0.54 -0.25 -3.24
C CYS A 114 -2.03 -0.16 -3.56
N LEU A 115 -2.86 0.10 -2.55
CA LEU A 115 -4.31 0.10 -2.65
C LEU A 115 -4.83 1.54 -2.66
N GLU A 116 -5.76 1.83 -3.56
CA GLU A 116 -6.48 3.11 -3.56
C GLU A 116 -7.50 3.16 -2.43
N LEU A 117 -7.45 4.23 -1.65
CA LEU A 117 -8.42 4.50 -0.59
C LEU A 117 -9.63 5.20 -1.19
N LYS A 118 -10.83 4.65 -0.97
CA LYS A 118 -12.09 5.21 -1.46
C LYS A 118 -12.98 5.61 -0.30
N ARG A 119 -13.69 6.73 -0.44
CA ARG A 119 -14.77 7.10 0.49
C ARG A 119 -16.05 6.31 0.15
N PRO A 120 -17.05 6.23 1.04
CA PRO A 120 -18.39 5.74 0.66
C PRO A 120 -19.00 6.41 -0.58
N SER A 121 -18.58 7.63 -0.91
CA SER A 121 -18.96 8.32 -2.16
C SER A 121 -18.21 7.84 -3.41
N GLY A 122 -17.32 6.85 -3.32
CA GLY A 122 -16.53 6.31 -4.43
C GLY A 122 -15.29 7.11 -4.81
N ARG A 123 -15.19 8.40 -4.44
CA ARG A 123 -14.05 9.27 -4.77
C ARG A 123 -12.75 8.74 -4.13
N PRO A 124 -11.63 8.67 -4.87
CA PRO A 124 -10.33 8.31 -4.32
C PRO A 124 -9.81 9.40 -3.36
N GLN A 125 -9.19 9.00 -2.25
CA GLN A 125 -8.73 9.86 -1.15
C GLN A 125 -7.30 9.49 -0.69
N GLY A 126 -6.45 9.13 -1.63
CA GLY A 126 -5.07 8.72 -1.38
C GLY A 126 -4.84 7.23 -1.61
N LYS A 127 -3.67 6.76 -1.21
CA LYS A 127 -3.24 5.36 -1.39
C LYS A 127 -2.59 4.85 -0.10
N VAL A 128 -2.74 3.56 0.15
CA VAL A 128 -2.04 2.85 1.24
C VAL A 128 -1.15 1.75 0.68
N ALA A 129 0.08 1.68 1.15
CA ALA A 129 1.03 0.61 0.84
C ALA A 129 1.01 -0.45 1.95
N VAL A 130 0.80 -1.70 1.56
CA VAL A 130 0.78 -2.85 2.47
C VAL A 130 1.61 -4.00 1.92
N LYS A 131 2.23 -4.75 2.82
CA LYS A 131 2.84 -6.06 2.52
C LYS A 131 2.01 -7.15 3.17
N VAL A 132 1.55 -8.11 2.38
CA VAL A 132 0.59 -9.13 2.83
C VAL A 132 1.13 -10.53 2.59
N THR A 133 1.05 -11.38 3.61
CA THR A 133 1.41 -12.80 3.54
C THR A 133 0.24 -13.61 4.09
N VAL A 134 -0.26 -14.57 3.30
CA VAL A 134 -1.26 -15.53 3.77
C VAL A 134 -0.56 -16.82 4.16
N ARG A 135 -0.75 -17.26 5.41
CA ARG A 135 -0.09 -18.42 5.99
C ARG A 135 -1.12 -19.44 6.46
N ASP A 136 -0.80 -20.71 6.31
CA ASP A 136 -1.42 -21.77 7.08
C ASP A 136 -0.47 -22.11 8.23
N PRO A 137 -0.80 -21.84 9.50
CA PRO A 137 0.05 -22.17 10.64
C PRO A 137 0.37 -23.67 10.73
N ARG A 138 -0.48 -24.53 10.16
CA ARG A 138 -0.25 -25.98 10.09
C ARG A 138 0.74 -26.33 8.98
N TYR A 139 0.79 -25.53 7.92
CA TYR A 139 1.80 -25.61 6.88
C TYR A 139 2.98 -24.68 7.21
N ARG A 140 3.78 -25.08 8.21
CA ARG A 140 5.12 -24.51 8.35
C ARG A 140 5.89 -24.92 7.09
N SER A 141 6.26 -23.95 6.24
CA SER A 141 7.13 -24.23 5.09
C SER A 141 8.31 -25.05 5.57
N PRO A 142 8.78 -26.07 4.82
CA PRO A 142 10.02 -26.72 5.14
C PRO A 142 11.07 -25.61 5.26
N GLU A 143 11.58 -25.38 6.48
CA GLU A 143 12.82 -24.64 6.67
C GLU A 143 13.77 -25.17 5.59
N GLN A 144 14.34 -24.27 4.78
CA GLN A 144 15.38 -24.68 3.85
C GLN A 144 16.34 -25.53 4.65
N TYR A 145 16.36 -26.83 4.34
CA TYR A 145 17.10 -27.81 5.09
C TYR A 145 18.55 -27.36 4.98
N TYR A 146 19.02 -26.66 6.03
CA TYR A 146 20.43 -26.41 6.23
C TYR A 146 20.98 -27.81 6.40
N ALA A 147 21.45 -28.39 5.29
CA ALA A 147 22.16 -29.64 5.33
C ALA A 147 23.29 -29.42 6.35
N PRO A 148 23.34 -30.20 7.44
CA PRO A 148 24.46 -30.09 8.35
C PRO A 148 25.74 -30.26 7.52
N PRO A 149 26.77 -29.41 7.72
CA PRO A 149 28.02 -29.56 6.99
C PRO A 149 28.51 -31.01 7.17
N PRO A 150 28.98 -31.69 6.11
CA PRO A 150 29.42 -33.07 6.20
C PRO A 150 30.44 -33.21 7.34
N ALA A 151 30.18 -34.09 8.30
CA ALA A 151 31.10 -34.37 9.39
C ALA A 151 32.42 -34.86 8.80
N GLY A 152 33.46 -34.02 8.93
CA GLY A 152 34.80 -34.28 8.42
C GLY A 152 35.42 -35.52 9.04
N TYR A 153 36.05 -36.33 8.19
CA TYR A 153 36.88 -37.47 8.54
C TYR A 153 38.01 -37.08 9.52
N PRO A 154 38.45 -38.01 10.40
CA PRO A 154 39.50 -37.72 11.37
C PRO A 154 40.85 -37.52 10.67
N ALA A 155 41.50 -36.40 10.96
CA ALA A 155 42.86 -36.11 10.53
C ALA A 155 43.87 -36.96 11.33
N TYR A 156 44.56 -37.88 10.65
CA TYR A 156 45.81 -38.48 11.11
C TYR A 156 46.96 -37.94 10.25
N GLY A 157 48.03 -37.48 10.90
CA GLY A 157 48.99 -36.53 10.33
C GLY A 157 50.24 -37.08 9.60
N ALA A 158 50.83 -36.14 8.83
CA ALA A 158 52.24 -35.93 8.40
C ALA A 158 52.96 -37.03 7.55
N PRO A 159 53.92 -36.71 6.63
CA PRO A 159 54.91 -35.60 6.69
C PRO A 159 55.21 -34.83 5.36
N GLN A 160 56.28 -34.03 5.40
CA GLN A 160 56.68 -32.87 4.58
C GLN A 160 57.72 -33.15 3.44
N ILE A 161 57.69 -32.25 2.42
CA ILE A 161 58.79 -31.62 1.62
C ILE A 161 59.44 -32.33 0.40
N TYR A 162 59.51 -31.59 -0.73
CA TYR A 162 60.68 -31.16 -1.57
C TYR A 162 60.11 -30.49 -2.86
N GLY A 163 60.52 -29.35 -3.42
CA GLY A 163 61.56 -28.34 -3.19
C GLY A 163 61.38 -27.14 -4.16
N GLN A 164 62.00 -26.01 -3.80
CA GLN A 164 62.17 -24.65 -4.38
C GLN A 164 62.43 -24.48 -5.90
N PRO A 165 62.68 -23.23 -6.46
CA PRO A 165 62.79 -21.86 -5.88
C PRO A 165 61.94 -20.79 -6.64
N GLY A 166 61.76 -19.51 -6.26
CA GLY A 166 62.38 -18.61 -5.27
C GLY A 166 63.03 -17.39 -5.96
N TYR A 167 62.49 -16.17 -5.80
CA TYR A 167 63.12 -14.81 -5.90
C TYR A 167 61.96 -13.77 -5.80
N GLY A 168 61.90 -12.68 -5.01
CA GLY A 168 62.68 -12.01 -3.96
C GLY A 168 61.86 -10.73 -3.61
N GLN A 169 61.41 -10.53 -2.36
CA GLN A 169 61.93 -9.63 -1.31
C GLN A 169 61.52 -8.13 -1.35
N SER A 170 61.18 -7.63 -0.13
CA SER A 170 61.08 -6.24 0.39
C SER A 170 59.73 -5.53 0.21
N GLY A 171 59.17 -4.78 1.17
CA GLY A 171 59.56 -4.41 2.53
C GLY A 171 59.00 -3.03 2.92
N TYR A 172 58.19 -2.98 3.99
CA TYR A 172 57.99 -1.89 4.98
C TYR A 172 57.29 -0.52 4.71
N TYR A 173 56.51 -0.15 5.75
CA TYR A 173 56.03 1.15 6.29
C TYR A 173 54.98 2.03 5.55
N GLY A 174 53.87 2.29 6.27
CA GLY A 174 53.55 3.67 6.69
C GLY A 174 52.39 4.43 6.03
N GLN A 175 51.36 4.68 6.86
CA GLN A 175 50.68 5.98 7.06
C GLN A 175 49.54 6.48 6.11
N GLU A 176 48.65 7.20 6.78
CA GLU A 176 47.33 7.79 6.50
C GLU A 176 47.23 8.73 5.27
N GLY A 177 46.01 8.91 4.73
CA GLY A 177 45.71 10.05 3.85
C GLY A 177 44.40 9.99 3.04
N TYR A 178 43.39 10.73 3.51
CA TYR A 178 42.19 11.33 2.88
C TYR A 178 41.81 11.09 1.38
N VAL A 179 40.51 10.73 1.24
CA VAL A 179 39.47 11.22 0.29
C VAL A 179 39.61 10.99 -1.22
N GLY A 180 38.60 10.30 -1.77
CA GLY A 180 38.22 10.38 -3.20
C GLY A 180 37.10 9.42 -3.56
N VAL A 181 35.87 9.94 -3.66
CA VAL A 181 34.69 9.20 -4.15
C VAL A 181 34.89 8.87 -5.63
N GLU A 182 35.05 7.59 -5.97
CA GLU A 182 34.94 7.13 -7.36
C GLU A 182 33.49 6.75 -7.69
N LYS A 183 32.88 7.62 -8.49
CA LYS A 183 31.65 7.35 -9.24
C LYS A 183 31.96 6.36 -10.36
N ASN A 184 31.50 5.13 -10.20
CA ASN A 184 31.16 4.30 -11.36
C ASN A 184 29.92 4.90 -12.02
N LYS A 185 30.02 5.33 -13.29
CA LYS A 185 29.07 4.90 -14.35
C LYS A 185 29.34 5.52 -15.74
N SER A 186 29.33 4.60 -16.68
CA SER A 186 28.78 4.66 -18.05
C SER A 186 29.37 5.66 -19.04
N LYS A 187 30.22 5.13 -19.92
CA LYS A 187 30.33 5.51 -21.33
C LYS A 187 28.97 5.36 -22.02
N PHE A 188 28.27 6.46 -22.26
CA PHE A 188 27.45 6.61 -23.46
C PHE A 188 27.37 8.11 -23.79
N GLY A 189 28.12 8.51 -24.81
CA GLY A 189 28.02 9.83 -25.39
C GLY A 189 26.70 9.97 -26.15
N GLY A 190 26.10 11.15 -26.11
CA GLY A 190 24.86 11.42 -26.84
C GLY A 190 24.25 12.76 -26.49
N MET A 191 24.82 13.80 -27.07
CA MET A 191 24.32 15.17 -27.11
C MET A 191 22.98 15.21 -27.88
N GLY A 192 21.90 15.65 -27.22
CA GLY A 192 20.58 15.74 -27.83
C GLY A 192 19.75 16.87 -27.20
N THR A 193 20.07 18.10 -27.58
CA THR A 193 19.25 19.28 -27.29
C THR A 193 18.00 19.27 -28.19
N GLY A 194 16.83 19.07 -27.61
CA GLY A 194 15.55 19.11 -28.33
C GLY A 194 14.47 19.78 -27.50
N LEU A 195 14.46 21.11 -27.51
CA LEU A 195 13.34 21.93 -27.06
C LEU A 195 12.15 21.68 -27.99
N ALA A 196 11.07 21.08 -27.49
CA ALA A 196 9.78 21.09 -28.17
C ALA A 196 8.76 21.80 -27.27
N VAL A 197 8.67 23.12 -27.49
CA VAL A 197 7.58 23.97 -27.01
C VAL A 197 6.37 23.68 -27.88
N GLY A 198 5.27 23.26 -27.26
CA GLY A 198 4.01 23.00 -27.96
C GLY A 198 2.83 23.27 -27.03
N ALA A 199 2.44 24.54 -26.93
CA ALA A 199 1.13 24.93 -26.43
C ALA A 199 0.10 24.76 -27.55
N VAL A 200 -0.97 24.01 -27.30
CA VAL A 200 -2.22 24.13 -28.07
C VAL A 200 -3.36 24.27 -27.07
N ALA A 201 -4.03 25.41 -27.18
CA ALA A 201 -5.23 25.79 -26.47
C ALA A 201 -6.48 25.32 -27.23
N GLY A 202 -7.51 24.93 -26.46
CA GLY A 202 -8.92 25.22 -26.73
C GLY A 202 -9.71 24.37 -27.73
N ALA A 203 -10.75 23.71 -27.23
CA ALA A 203 -12.11 23.61 -27.79
C ALA A 203 -13.01 22.99 -26.70
N LEU A 204 -13.87 23.75 -26.00
CA LEU A 204 -15.27 24.04 -26.35
C LEU A 204 -16.07 22.84 -26.88
N GLY A 205 -17.01 22.38 -26.04
CA GLY A 205 -18.40 22.09 -26.38
C GLY A 205 -18.70 21.09 -27.49
N GLY A 206 -19.33 19.96 -27.14
CA GLY A 206 -19.96 19.09 -28.12
C GLY A 206 -20.76 17.96 -27.47
N LEU A 207 -22.07 18.17 -27.36
CA LEU A 207 -23.08 17.13 -27.19
C LEU A 207 -22.98 16.10 -28.32
N ALA A 208 -23.11 14.82 -28.00
CA ALA A 208 -23.66 13.83 -28.93
C ALA A 208 -24.33 12.69 -28.15
N LEU A 209 -25.57 12.42 -28.54
CA LEU A 209 -26.53 11.46 -28.02
C LEU A 209 -26.21 10.03 -28.48
N ALA A 210 -26.79 9.07 -27.74
CA ALA A 210 -27.49 7.88 -28.22
C ALA A 210 -26.96 6.53 -27.71
N GLU A 211 -27.94 5.63 -27.46
CA GLU A 211 -27.89 4.24 -26.99
C GLU A 211 -27.68 4.10 -25.46
N GLY A 212 -28.66 3.80 -24.61
CA GLY A 212 -29.95 3.13 -24.77
C GLY A 212 -29.95 1.91 -23.86
N PHE A 213 -30.54 2.01 -22.65
CA PHE A 213 -30.97 0.86 -21.84
C PHE A 213 -32.12 1.25 -20.91
N ASP A 214 -33.08 0.35 -20.84
CA ASP A 214 -34.43 0.44 -20.31
C ASP A 214 -34.58 0.72 -18.81
N ALA A 215 -35.82 1.12 -18.49
CA ALA A 215 -36.55 0.88 -17.25
C ALA A 215 -36.26 1.81 -16.06
N LEU A 216 -37.19 2.75 -15.81
CA LEU A 216 -38.32 2.45 -14.95
C LEU A 216 -39.41 3.52 -15.14
N GLU A 217 -40.62 3.04 -15.38
CA GLU A 217 -41.87 3.76 -15.19
C GLU A 217 -42.03 4.07 -13.70
N ASP A 218 -42.49 5.28 -13.37
CA ASP A 218 -43.52 5.46 -12.36
C ASP A 218 -44.15 6.85 -12.54
N ASP A 219 -45.48 6.81 -12.56
CA ASP A 219 -46.43 7.90 -12.79
C ASP A 219 -46.14 9.15 -11.94
N VAL A 220 -46.04 10.30 -12.61
CA VAL A 220 -46.57 11.55 -12.06
C VAL A 220 -47.50 12.12 -13.13
N ALA A 221 -48.77 11.76 -12.97
CA ALA A 221 -49.87 12.35 -13.69
C ALA A 221 -49.99 13.84 -13.34
N ASP A 222 -50.37 14.58 -14.39
CA ASP A 222 -50.77 15.96 -14.43
C ASP A 222 -51.59 16.45 -13.23
N GLN A 223 -51.23 17.65 -12.76
CA GLN A 223 -52.26 18.64 -12.45
C GLN A 223 -51.79 20.02 -12.93
N VAL A 224 -52.32 20.39 -14.09
CA VAL A 224 -52.33 21.71 -14.69
C VAL A 224 -53.48 22.56 -14.10
N GLU A 225 -53.38 23.87 -14.34
CA GLU A 225 -54.43 24.91 -14.22
C GLU A 225 -54.64 25.48 -12.79
N ASP A 226 -54.65 26.78 -12.50
CA ASP A 226 -54.92 27.94 -13.36
C ASP A 226 -54.36 29.27 -12.83
N ASP A 227 -54.16 30.18 -13.79
CA ASP A 227 -53.94 31.62 -13.68
C ASP A 227 -55.28 32.36 -13.47
N SER A 228 -55.28 33.39 -12.61
CA SER A 228 -56.23 34.53 -12.53
C SER A 228 -56.12 35.14 -11.11
N GLY A 229 -56.03 36.44 -10.83
CA GLY A 229 -56.38 37.66 -11.57
C GLY A 229 -57.43 38.44 -10.76
N TYR A 230 -57.02 39.57 -10.14
CA TYR A 230 -57.86 40.62 -9.49
C TYR A 230 -58.66 40.17 -8.24
N ASP A 231 -59.00 40.93 -7.20
CA ASP A 231 -59.14 42.36 -6.83
C ASP A 231 -58.78 42.45 -5.32
N GLY A 232 -58.25 43.54 -4.75
CA GLY A 232 -59.02 44.74 -4.38
C GLY A 232 -59.29 44.79 -2.86
N ASP A 233 -58.95 45.94 -2.27
CA ASP A 233 -59.73 46.65 -1.24
C ASP A 233 -59.55 46.32 0.26
N ASP A 234 -58.89 47.26 0.95
CA ASP A 234 -59.34 48.02 2.14
C ASP A 234 -60.02 47.30 3.33
N PHE A 235 -59.34 47.26 4.50
CA PHE A 235 -59.69 48.01 5.72
C PHE A 235 -58.62 47.90 6.82
#